data_AF-A0AAP0HUM3-F1
#
_entry.id   AF-A0AAP0HUM3-F1
#
_cell.length_a   1.000
_cell.length_b   1.000
_cell.length_c   1.000
_cell.angle_alpha   90.00
_cell.angle_beta   90.00
_cell.angle_gamma   90.00
#
_symmetry.space_group_name_H-M   'P 1'
#
loop_
_entity.id
_entity.type
_entity.pdbx_description
1 polymer ?
#
loop_
_entity_poly.entity_id
_entity_poly.type
_entity_poly.pdbx_seq_one_letter_code
_entity_poly.pdbx_strand_id
1 'polypeptide(L)'
;MMQFTETPLVLPLQQTIITTTTNNNILTTMTKHSSSSFHHHLPRSSPWTTTTGSSLSFPPSKSSTIGGGTFGDANCMEQLLVHCANAIESNDATLAQQILWVLNNIAPPDGDSNQRLTCGFLRALIARATKTGSCKMLTAMANANANADLMIQTHKYSIIELASFIDLTPWHRFGFSAANAAILEAIEGFSIVHIVDLSSTHCMQIPTLIDAIANRPEGPPFIKLTVAGATADIPPMLDHSYEELGSKLVNFARSRNVMLEFRVVPSSSADGFSSLIEHLRVQQIVFADEGEGEALVINCHMMLHNTPEETLNVINMPNDMSPNPYSIPSSSSSTSSASNRTMFLKALRSLDPTIVVLVDEDADFTSSDLVCRLTSAFNFLWIPYDAVEAFLRQGKQRQWYEADICWKIENVIAQEGVQRVERLEPKSRWVQRMRNANFRSASFSEDAILEVKGMLDEHAAGWGLKREEEDLVLTWKGHNVVFATLWVPA
;
A
#
# COMPACT_ATOMS: atom_id res chain seq x y z
N MET A 1 -55.94 23.05 -9.78
CA MET A 1 -55.63 23.03 -8.33
C MET A 1 -55.69 21.58 -7.88
N MET A 2 -54.58 20.85 -8.01
CA MET A 2 -54.42 19.48 -7.51
C MET A 2 -53.18 19.53 -6.61
N GLN A 3 -53.38 19.26 -5.33
CA GLN A 3 -52.35 19.24 -4.31
C GLN A 3 -51.56 17.94 -4.44
N PHE A 4 -50.24 18.05 -4.65
CA PHE A 4 -49.32 16.96 -4.39
C PHE A 4 -48.99 16.97 -2.89
N THR A 5 -49.35 15.89 -2.19
CA THR A 5 -48.93 15.63 -0.82
C THR A 5 -47.52 15.06 -0.84
N GLU A 6 -46.54 15.84 -0.39
CA GLU A 6 -45.20 15.35 -0.06
C GLU A 6 -45.31 14.38 1.13
N THR A 7 -44.89 13.14 0.92
CA THR A 7 -44.58 12.20 2.01
C THR A 7 -43.08 11.94 1.94
N PRO A 8 -42.29 12.22 3.00
CA PRO A 8 -40.88 11.86 3.02
C PRO A 8 -40.75 10.35 3.23
N LEU A 9 -40.05 9.69 2.31
CA LEU A 9 -39.65 8.29 2.44
C LEU A 9 -38.57 8.16 3.54
N VAL A 10 -38.98 7.61 4.68
CA VAL A 10 -38.07 7.17 5.75
C VAL A 10 -37.49 5.81 5.34
N LEU A 11 -36.17 5.72 5.21
CA LEU A 11 -35.46 4.44 5.04
C LEU A 11 -35.47 3.68 6.37
N PRO A 12 -35.76 2.36 6.40
CA PRO A 12 -35.72 1.58 7.63
C PRO A 12 -34.26 1.31 8.04
N LEU A 13 -33.86 1.88 9.19
CA LEU A 13 -32.64 1.53 9.91
C LEU A 13 -32.85 0.20 10.65
N GLN A 14 -32.11 -0.85 10.27
CA GLN A 14 -31.98 -2.03 11.13
C GLN A 14 -31.00 -1.70 12.27
N GLN A 15 -31.56 -1.46 13.46
CA GLN A 15 -30.80 -1.41 14.71
C GLN A 15 -30.28 -2.81 15.05
N THR A 16 -28.96 -3.00 15.01
CA THR A 16 -28.33 -4.19 15.59
C THR A 16 -28.05 -3.92 17.06
N ILE A 17 -28.80 -4.60 17.94
CA ILE A 17 -28.61 -4.58 19.39
C ILE A 17 -27.36 -5.40 19.71
N ILE A 18 -26.31 -4.77 20.24
CA ILE A 18 -25.11 -5.43 20.75
C ILE A 18 -25.40 -5.89 22.18
N THR A 19 -25.66 -7.18 22.39
CA THR A 19 -25.61 -7.81 23.71
C THR A 19 -24.20 -8.29 23.99
N THR A 20 -23.50 -7.58 24.88
CA THR A 20 -22.21 -8.00 25.44
C THR A 20 -22.39 -9.26 26.28
N THR A 21 -21.82 -10.38 25.84
CA THR A 21 -21.60 -11.54 26.70
C THR A 21 -20.09 -11.77 26.79
N THR A 22 -19.53 -11.49 27.96
CA THR A 22 -18.16 -11.80 28.36
C THR A 22 -17.97 -13.31 28.41
N ASN A 23 -16.99 -13.84 27.68
CA ASN A 23 -16.46 -15.17 27.93
C ASN A 23 -14.93 -15.12 27.96
N ASN A 24 -14.40 -15.30 29.16
CA ASN A 24 -13.02 -15.65 29.44
C ASN A 24 -12.73 -17.08 28.98
N ASN A 25 -11.45 -17.32 28.67
CA ASN A 25 -10.77 -18.59 28.36
C ASN A 25 -10.54 -18.80 26.85
N ILE A 26 -9.29 -18.58 26.42
CA ILE A 26 -8.40 -19.59 25.81
C ILE A 26 -6.98 -19.01 25.86
N LEU A 27 -6.23 -19.46 26.87
CA LEU A 27 -4.77 -19.39 26.93
C LEU A 27 -4.33 -20.84 26.93
N THR A 28 -3.69 -21.31 25.85
CA THR A 28 -2.71 -22.42 25.75
C THR A 28 -2.83 -23.14 24.41
N THR A 29 -2.00 -22.77 23.42
CA THR A 29 -1.26 -23.70 22.51
C THR A 29 -0.61 -22.92 21.37
N MET A 30 0.58 -22.35 21.60
CA MET A 30 1.56 -22.09 20.53
C MET A 30 2.95 -22.09 21.18
N THR A 31 3.51 -23.28 21.40
CA THR A 31 4.95 -23.50 21.53
C THR A 31 5.22 -24.96 21.17
N LYS A 32 6.28 -25.15 20.38
CA LYS A 32 6.81 -26.40 19.78
C LYS A 32 6.21 -26.72 18.41
N HIS A 33 7.00 -26.51 17.37
CA HIS A 33 7.74 -27.62 16.76
C HIS A 33 8.97 -27.09 16.00
N SER A 34 10.14 -27.47 16.50
CA SER A 34 11.41 -27.43 15.80
C SER A 34 11.65 -28.76 15.07
N SER A 35 12.25 -28.65 13.88
CA SER A 35 13.12 -29.59 13.17
C SER A 35 12.83 -31.10 13.23
N SER A 36 12.52 -31.68 12.07
CA SER A 36 13.11 -32.98 11.69
C SER A 36 13.20 -33.12 10.17
N SER A 37 14.39 -33.54 9.73
CA SER A 37 14.79 -33.84 8.36
C SER A 37 14.23 -35.20 7.94
N PHE A 38 13.65 -35.30 6.74
CA PHE A 38 13.45 -36.59 6.08
C PHE A 38 13.72 -36.47 4.57
N HIS A 39 14.78 -37.18 4.16
CA HIS A 39 15.06 -37.55 2.79
C HIS A 39 13.95 -38.43 2.23
N HIS A 40 13.39 -38.09 1.06
CA HIS A 40 12.87 -39.10 0.13
C HIS A 40 13.04 -38.67 -1.34
N HIS A 41 13.27 -39.70 -2.15
CA HIS A 41 13.79 -39.69 -3.50
C HIS A 41 12.81 -39.18 -4.58
N LEU A 42 13.35 -38.42 -5.53
CA LEU A 42 12.78 -38.08 -6.84
C LEU A 42 12.53 -39.32 -7.72
N PRO A 43 11.65 -39.19 -8.72
CA PRO A 43 12.10 -39.48 -10.08
C PRO A 43 11.89 -38.33 -11.07
N ARG A 44 12.95 -38.10 -11.85
CA ARG A 44 13.07 -37.28 -13.06
C ARG A 44 11.92 -37.48 -14.06
N SER A 45 11.46 -36.40 -14.68
CA SER A 45 11.44 -36.29 -16.14
C SER A 45 11.32 -34.83 -16.63
N SER A 46 12.23 -34.47 -17.54
CA SER A 46 12.20 -33.34 -18.48
C SER A 46 12.62 -33.96 -19.83
N PRO A 47 12.20 -33.44 -21.00
CA PRO A 47 12.99 -32.35 -21.59
C PRO A 47 12.16 -31.26 -22.28
N TRP A 48 12.72 -30.05 -22.25
CA TRP A 48 12.40 -28.92 -23.12
C TRP A 48 12.76 -29.21 -24.58
N THR A 49 12.02 -28.59 -25.51
CA THR A 49 12.46 -28.36 -26.89
C THR A 49 12.35 -26.87 -27.25
N THR A 50 13.48 -26.34 -27.68
CA THR A 50 13.73 -24.99 -28.20
C THR A 50 13.10 -24.78 -29.58
N THR A 51 12.54 -23.61 -29.87
CA THR A 51 12.54 -23.05 -31.25
C THR A 51 12.58 -21.53 -31.22
N THR A 52 13.56 -20.98 -31.93
CA THR A 52 13.82 -19.57 -32.24
C THR A 52 12.96 -19.09 -33.42
N GLY A 53 12.52 -17.81 -33.44
CA GLY A 53 12.08 -17.14 -34.68
C GLY A 53 11.02 -16.04 -34.52
N SER A 54 11.47 -14.79 -34.69
CA SER A 54 10.77 -13.50 -34.72
C SER A 54 9.51 -13.37 -35.59
N SER A 55 8.49 -12.62 -35.12
CA SER A 55 7.92 -11.41 -35.79
C SER A 55 6.74 -10.80 -35.01
N LEU A 56 6.74 -9.48 -34.88
CA LEU A 56 5.70 -8.61 -34.30
C LEU A 56 4.35 -8.73 -35.03
N SER A 57 3.26 -8.96 -34.30
CA SER A 57 1.91 -8.39 -34.55
C SER A 57 0.93 -8.78 -33.44
N PHE A 58 0.29 -7.79 -32.81
CA PHE A 58 -0.82 -7.98 -31.88
C PHE A 58 -2.09 -8.40 -32.64
N PRO A 59 -2.79 -9.50 -32.27
CA PRO A 59 -4.16 -9.73 -32.69
C PRO A 59 -5.16 -9.21 -31.63
N PRO A 60 -6.37 -8.77 -32.04
CA PRO A 60 -7.40 -8.36 -31.12
C PRO A 60 -7.96 -9.59 -30.39
N SER A 61 -8.15 -9.46 -29.08
CA SER A 61 -8.70 -10.47 -28.19
C SER A 61 -10.10 -10.89 -28.64
N LYS A 62 -10.23 -12.13 -29.10
CA LYS A 62 -11.52 -12.79 -29.29
C LYS A 62 -12.00 -13.35 -27.96
N SER A 63 -13.19 -12.90 -27.55
CA SER A 63 -14.04 -13.48 -26.52
C SER A 63 -14.12 -15.00 -26.68
N SER A 64 -13.63 -15.73 -25.68
CA SER A 64 -13.93 -17.15 -25.48
C SER A 64 -14.90 -17.26 -24.31
N THR A 65 -16.15 -17.50 -24.67
CA THR A 65 -17.26 -17.80 -23.77
C THR A 65 -17.02 -19.17 -23.12
N ILE A 66 -16.84 -19.21 -21.79
CA ILE A 66 -17.19 -20.30 -20.87
C ILE A 66 -17.14 -19.70 -19.43
N GLY A 67 -18.27 -19.70 -18.72
CA GLY A 67 -18.38 -19.23 -17.32
C GLY A 67 -19.10 -17.89 -17.11
N GLY A 68 -20.25 -17.68 -17.74
CA GLY A 68 -21.05 -16.45 -17.60
C GLY A 68 -21.85 -16.42 -16.30
N GLY A 69 -21.42 -15.58 -15.35
CA GLY A 69 -22.18 -15.25 -14.14
C GLY A 69 -21.54 -14.12 -13.34
N THR A 70 -20.22 -14.12 -13.17
CA THR A 70 -19.58 -13.22 -12.19
C THR A 70 -18.90 -11.99 -12.80
N PHE A 71 -18.35 -12.09 -14.01
CA PHE A 71 -17.65 -10.97 -14.68
C PHE A 71 -18.60 -9.91 -15.26
N GLY A 72 -19.81 -10.32 -15.68
CA GLY A 72 -20.81 -9.39 -16.21
C GLY A 72 -21.31 -8.41 -15.14
N ASP A 73 -21.45 -8.90 -13.91
CA ASP A 73 -21.99 -8.13 -12.78
C ASP A 73 -20.97 -7.11 -12.27
N ALA A 74 -19.68 -7.47 -12.17
CA ALA A 74 -18.62 -6.54 -11.77
C ALA A 74 -18.45 -5.37 -12.76
N ASN A 75 -18.42 -5.66 -14.07
CA ASN A 75 -18.32 -4.63 -15.10
C ASN A 75 -19.55 -3.70 -15.11
N CYS A 76 -20.73 -4.24 -14.82
CA CYS A 76 -21.95 -3.45 -14.68
C CYS A 76 -21.87 -2.51 -13.45
N MET A 77 -21.38 -3.03 -12.31
CA MET A 77 -21.19 -2.23 -11.10
C MET A 77 -20.18 -1.10 -11.30
N GLU A 78 -19.05 -1.37 -11.96
CA GLU A 78 -18.07 -0.35 -12.32
C GLU A 78 -18.68 0.76 -13.18
N GLN A 79 -19.42 0.39 -14.24
CA GLN A 79 -20.07 1.36 -15.12
C GLN A 79 -21.10 2.21 -14.37
N LEU A 80 -21.89 1.60 -13.50
CA LEU A 80 -22.85 2.33 -12.65
C LEU A 80 -22.12 3.30 -11.71
N LEU A 81 -21.00 2.91 -11.10
CA LEU A 81 -20.18 3.80 -10.27
C LEU A 81 -19.61 4.98 -11.09
N VAL A 82 -19.12 4.73 -12.30
CA VAL A 82 -18.63 5.79 -13.22
C VAL A 82 -19.76 6.75 -13.60
N HIS A 83 -20.93 6.23 -13.97
CA HIS A 83 -22.09 7.08 -14.28
C HIS A 83 -22.55 7.89 -13.06
N CYS A 84 -22.51 7.29 -11.86
CA CYS A 84 -22.80 7.99 -10.61
C CYS A 84 -21.81 9.13 -10.36
N ALA A 85 -20.52 8.89 -10.53
CA ALA A 85 -19.49 9.91 -10.36
C ALA A 85 -19.70 11.10 -11.30
N ASN A 86 -19.97 10.86 -12.58
CA ASN A 86 -20.26 11.91 -13.56
C ASN A 86 -21.53 12.70 -13.23
N ALA A 87 -22.60 12.03 -12.79
CA ALA A 87 -23.83 12.69 -12.38
C ALA A 87 -23.63 13.58 -11.15
N ILE A 88 -22.82 13.13 -10.18
CA ILE A 88 -22.44 13.90 -8.99
C ILE A 88 -21.62 15.14 -9.38
N GLU A 89 -20.56 14.99 -10.18
CA GLU A 89 -19.70 16.11 -10.62
C GLU A 89 -20.47 17.14 -11.47
N SER A 90 -21.46 16.69 -12.23
CA SER A 90 -22.35 17.56 -13.03
C SER A 90 -23.51 18.16 -12.22
N ASN A 91 -23.63 17.82 -10.92
CA ASN A 91 -24.75 18.18 -10.05
C ASN A 91 -26.13 17.81 -10.64
N ASP A 92 -26.22 16.71 -11.39
CA ASP A 92 -27.48 16.12 -11.86
C ASP A 92 -28.10 15.26 -10.75
N ALA A 93 -28.85 15.93 -9.87
CA ALA A 93 -29.45 15.28 -8.70
C ALA A 93 -30.41 14.15 -9.07
N THR A 94 -31.16 14.28 -10.17
CA THR A 94 -32.15 13.27 -10.58
C THR A 94 -31.46 12.00 -11.04
N LEU A 95 -30.47 12.12 -11.94
CA LEU A 95 -29.72 10.96 -12.41
C LEU A 95 -28.91 10.33 -11.28
N ALA A 96 -28.25 11.15 -10.45
CA ALA A 96 -27.49 10.66 -9.29
C ALA A 96 -28.40 9.87 -8.33
N GLN A 97 -29.60 10.39 -8.01
CA GLN A 97 -30.54 9.69 -7.13
C GLN A 97 -31.00 8.34 -7.70
N GLN A 98 -31.26 8.27 -9.01
CA GLN A 98 -31.66 7.03 -9.67
C GLN A 98 -30.54 5.99 -9.62
N ILE A 99 -29.31 6.37 -9.95
CA ILE A 99 -28.17 5.45 -9.93
C ILE A 99 -27.85 5.01 -8.50
N LEU A 100 -27.86 5.93 -7.53
CA LEU A 100 -27.68 5.62 -6.11
C LEU A 100 -28.72 4.61 -5.62
N TRP A 101 -29.98 4.76 -6.04
CA TRP A 101 -31.03 3.81 -5.70
C TRP A 101 -30.71 2.41 -6.23
N VAL A 102 -30.26 2.29 -7.50
CA VAL A 102 -29.86 1.01 -8.07
C VAL A 102 -28.67 0.41 -7.32
N LEU A 103 -27.59 1.19 -7.12
CA LEU A 103 -26.36 0.74 -6.47
C LEU A 103 -26.62 0.24 -5.04
N ASN A 104 -27.45 0.92 -4.26
CA ASN A 104 -27.83 0.49 -2.91
C ASN A 104 -28.59 -0.86 -2.88
N ASN A 105 -29.26 -1.24 -3.96
CA ASN A 105 -29.99 -2.52 -4.04
C ASN A 105 -29.11 -3.67 -4.55
N ILE A 106 -28.07 -3.39 -5.34
CA ILE A 106 -27.21 -4.44 -5.94
C ILE A 106 -25.88 -4.65 -5.20
N ALA A 107 -25.46 -3.73 -4.34
CA ALA A 107 -24.19 -3.76 -3.62
C ALA A 107 -24.37 -3.76 -2.08
N PRO A 108 -24.98 -4.81 -1.51
CA PRO A 108 -25.11 -4.93 -0.05
C PRO A 108 -23.73 -5.09 0.63
N PRO A 109 -23.53 -4.51 1.83
CA PRO A 109 -22.24 -4.54 2.55
C PRO A 109 -21.83 -5.93 3.07
N ASP A 110 -22.76 -6.89 3.09
CA ASP A 110 -22.57 -8.29 3.45
C ASP A 110 -22.74 -9.25 2.26
N GLY A 111 -22.79 -8.70 1.03
CA GLY A 111 -22.85 -9.46 -0.22
C GLY A 111 -21.56 -10.19 -0.56
N ASP A 112 -21.39 -10.58 -1.82
CA ASP A 112 -20.14 -11.14 -2.34
C ASP A 112 -19.01 -10.10 -2.45
N SER A 113 -17.81 -10.54 -2.82
CA SER A 113 -16.62 -9.68 -2.92
C SER A 113 -16.82 -8.45 -3.81
N ASN A 114 -17.47 -8.58 -4.96
CA ASN A 114 -17.72 -7.47 -5.88
C ASN A 114 -18.79 -6.51 -5.34
N GLN A 115 -19.81 -7.04 -4.67
CA GLN A 115 -20.84 -6.24 -4.01
C GLN A 115 -20.26 -5.41 -2.87
N ARG A 116 -19.40 -6.01 -2.03
CA ARG A 116 -18.74 -5.31 -0.91
C ARG A 116 -17.74 -4.27 -1.38
N LEU A 117 -16.97 -4.56 -2.43
CA LEU A 117 -16.11 -3.57 -3.11
C LEU A 117 -16.94 -2.38 -3.62
N THR A 118 -18.00 -2.66 -4.36
CA THR A 118 -18.90 -1.64 -4.93
C THR A 118 -19.54 -0.78 -3.84
N CYS A 119 -19.91 -1.40 -2.71
CA CYS A 119 -20.40 -0.68 -1.53
C CYS A 119 -19.36 0.31 -0.99
N GLY A 120 -18.09 -0.07 -0.91
CA GLY A 120 -16.98 0.80 -0.52
C GLY A 120 -16.83 2.02 -1.45
N PHE A 121 -16.85 1.81 -2.76
CA PHE A 121 -16.80 2.91 -3.75
C PHE A 121 -18.02 3.83 -3.66
N LEU A 122 -19.21 3.27 -3.48
CA LEU A 122 -20.44 4.05 -3.30
C LEU A 122 -20.35 4.99 -2.11
N ARG A 123 -19.89 4.47 -0.96
CA ARG A 123 -19.64 5.27 0.24
C ARG A 123 -18.64 6.40 -0.02
N ALA A 124 -17.55 6.10 -0.71
CA ALA A 124 -16.53 7.08 -1.04
C ALA A 124 -17.05 8.20 -1.97
N LEU A 125 -17.89 7.88 -2.95
CA LEU A 125 -18.55 8.87 -3.80
C LEU A 125 -19.50 9.78 -3.02
N ILE A 126 -20.28 9.23 -2.08
CA ILE A 126 -21.15 10.01 -1.20
C ILE A 126 -20.33 10.92 -0.30
N ALA A 127 -19.23 10.41 0.28
CA ALA A 127 -18.31 11.19 1.10
C ALA A 127 -17.69 12.35 0.30
N ARG A 128 -17.26 12.09 -0.95
CA ARG A 128 -16.76 13.12 -1.88
C ARG A 128 -17.80 14.21 -2.11
N ALA A 129 -19.02 13.83 -2.50
CA ALA A 129 -20.09 14.77 -2.81
C ALA A 129 -20.42 15.68 -1.62
N THR A 130 -20.38 15.11 -0.41
CA THR A 130 -20.59 15.85 0.84
C THR A 130 -19.47 16.85 1.12
N LYS A 131 -18.20 16.43 0.97
CA LYS A 131 -17.02 17.28 1.23
C LYS A 131 -16.87 18.42 0.21
N THR A 132 -17.09 18.13 -1.06
CA THR A 132 -16.94 19.08 -2.17
C THR A 132 -18.15 19.99 -2.36
N GLY A 133 -19.32 19.57 -1.87
CA GLY A 133 -20.59 20.26 -2.14
C GLY A 133 -21.09 20.08 -3.59
N SER A 134 -20.47 19.19 -4.38
CA SER A 134 -20.80 18.98 -5.80
C SER A 134 -22.23 18.46 -6.03
N CYS A 135 -22.87 17.85 -5.03
CA CYS A 135 -24.28 17.44 -5.10
C CYS A 135 -25.08 17.94 -3.89
N LYS A 136 -25.88 18.98 -4.10
CA LYS A 136 -26.67 19.63 -3.01
C LYS A 136 -27.63 18.68 -2.31
N MET A 137 -28.21 17.73 -3.07
CA MET A 137 -29.07 16.69 -2.51
C MET A 137 -28.32 15.84 -1.48
N LEU A 138 -27.15 15.31 -1.85
CA LEU A 138 -26.33 14.48 -0.96
C LEU A 138 -25.82 15.26 0.24
N THR A 139 -25.38 16.50 0.05
CA THR A 139 -24.97 17.38 1.16
C THR A 139 -26.13 17.62 2.13
N ALA A 140 -27.35 17.89 1.64
CA ALA A 140 -28.52 18.07 2.48
C ALA A 140 -28.90 16.79 3.24
N MET A 141 -28.83 15.62 2.57
CA MET A 141 -29.07 14.32 3.19
C MET A 141 -28.04 14.01 4.29
N ALA A 142 -26.76 14.27 4.04
CA ALA A 142 -25.70 14.06 5.02
C ALA A 142 -25.87 14.98 6.25
N ASN A 143 -26.21 16.26 6.03
CA ASN A 143 -26.45 17.22 7.11
C ASN A 143 -27.69 16.88 7.95
N ALA A 144 -28.76 16.38 7.31
CA ALA A 144 -29.96 15.92 8.01
C ALA A 144 -29.69 14.66 8.84
N ASN A 145 -28.77 13.82 8.39
CA ASN A 145 -28.36 12.58 9.02
C ASN A 145 -26.99 12.72 9.71
N ALA A 146 -26.71 13.84 10.39
CA ALA A 146 -25.40 14.14 11.00
C ALA A 146 -24.85 13.07 12.00
N ASN A 147 -25.63 12.02 12.31
CA ASN A 147 -25.25 10.85 13.10
C ASN A 147 -25.16 9.53 12.30
N ALA A 148 -25.30 9.54 10.98
CA ALA A 148 -25.18 8.34 10.15
C ALA A 148 -23.72 8.12 9.77
N ASP A 149 -23.11 7.15 10.46
CA ASP A 149 -21.92 6.30 10.23
C ASP A 149 -21.26 6.28 8.82
N LEU A 150 -21.03 7.44 8.20
CA LEU A 150 -20.33 7.56 6.92
C LEU A 150 -18.82 7.39 7.08
N MET A 151 -18.27 7.75 8.25
CA MET A 151 -16.84 7.59 8.54
C MET A 151 -16.46 6.12 8.62
N ILE A 152 -15.43 5.75 7.86
CA ILE A 152 -14.83 4.43 7.97
C ILE A 152 -14.09 4.36 9.31
N GLN A 153 -14.54 3.48 10.20
CA GLN A 153 -13.85 3.20 11.45
C GLN A 153 -12.78 2.14 11.19
N THR A 154 -11.54 2.59 11.01
CA THR A 154 -10.36 1.71 10.91
C THR A 154 -10.04 1.11 12.28
N HIS A 155 -9.45 -0.08 12.27
CA HIS A 155 -9.05 -0.77 13.49
C HIS A 155 -7.63 -0.39 13.89
N LYS A 156 -7.39 -0.18 15.19
CA LYS A 156 -6.04 -0.08 15.74
C LYS A 156 -5.60 -1.46 16.20
N TYR A 157 -4.67 -2.05 15.48
CA TYR A 157 -4.16 -3.39 15.73
C TYR A 157 -3.19 -3.38 16.91
N SER A 158 -3.29 -4.35 17.80
CA SER A 158 -2.15 -4.76 18.62
C SER A 158 -1.06 -5.40 17.74
N ILE A 159 0.18 -5.53 18.25
CA ILE A 159 1.28 -6.19 17.52
C ILE A 159 0.90 -7.59 17.03
N ILE A 160 0.19 -8.37 17.85
CA ILE A 160 -0.21 -9.75 17.53
C ILE A 160 -1.29 -9.76 16.45
N GLU A 161 -2.26 -8.85 16.53
CA GLU A 161 -3.30 -8.73 15.51
C GLU A 161 -2.73 -8.26 14.18
N LEU A 162 -1.79 -7.31 14.19
CA LEU A 162 -1.13 -6.83 12.97
C LEU A 162 -0.30 -7.93 12.31
N ALA A 163 0.45 -8.72 13.10
CA ALA A 163 1.15 -9.89 12.58
C ALA A 163 0.17 -10.90 11.95
N SER A 164 -0.98 -11.14 12.61
CA SER A 164 -2.02 -12.02 12.08
C SER A 164 -2.63 -11.48 10.79
N PHE A 165 -2.82 -10.16 10.68
CA PHE A 165 -3.30 -9.47 9.47
C PHE A 165 -2.33 -9.65 8.30
N ILE A 166 -1.03 -9.44 8.55
CA ILE A 166 0.04 -9.62 7.56
C ILE A 166 0.08 -11.06 7.04
N ASP A 167 -0.19 -12.03 7.91
CA ASP A 167 -0.16 -13.46 7.59
C ASP A 167 -1.42 -13.95 6.83
N LEU A 168 -2.46 -13.13 6.66
CA LEU A 168 -3.67 -13.52 5.94
C LEU A 168 -3.40 -13.81 4.45
N THR A 169 -2.46 -13.07 3.85
CA THR A 169 -2.14 -13.16 2.42
C THR A 169 -0.65 -12.87 2.22
N PRO A 170 -0.02 -13.32 1.12
CA PRO A 170 1.39 -13.03 0.86
C PRO A 170 1.64 -11.57 0.47
N TRP A 171 0.64 -10.68 0.52
CA TRP A 171 0.73 -9.28 0.08
C TRP A 171 1.94 -8.54 0.66
N HIS A 172 2.12 -8.64 1.98
CA HIS A 172 3.27 -8.03 2.66
C HIS A 172 4.45 -9.01 2.80
N ARG A 173 4.18 -10.30 3.05
CA ARG A 173 5.24 -11.31 3.19
C ARG A 173 6.12 -11.46 1.94
N PHE A 174 5.55 -11.30 0.75
CA PHE A 174 6.31 -11.24 -0.50
C PHE A 174 7.41 -10.18 -0.45
N GLY A 175 7.03 -8.95 -0.07
CA GLY A 175 7.95 -7.83 0.08
C GLY A 175 9.02 -8.12 1.11
N PHE A 176 8.62 -8.65 2.27
CA PHE A 176 9.53 -8.98 3.36
C PHE A 176 10.57 -10.03 2.96
N SER A 177 10.14 -11.14 2.36
CA SER A 177 11.05 -12.21 1.92
C SER A 177 12.03 -11.71 0.84
N ALA A 178 11.52 -11.00 -0.18
CA ALA A 178 12.38 -10.46 -1.23
C ALA A 178 13.40 -9.45 -0.67
N ALA A 179 12.94 -8.53 0.19
CA ALA A 179 13.79 -7.53 0.81
C ALA A 179 14.83 -8.14 1.75
N ASN A 180 14.42 -9.07 2.62
CA ASN A 180 15.34 -9.69 3.58
C ASN A 180 16.47 -10.44 2.89
N ALA A 181 16.17 -11.23 1.86
CA ALA A 181 17.17 -11.96 1.10
C ALA A 181 18.17 -11.00 0.44
N ALA A 182 17.68 -9.96 -0.23
CA ALA A 182 18.52 -8.95 -0.87
C ALA A 182 19.37 -8.15 0.13
N ILE A 183 18.80 -7.80 1.29
CA ILE A 183 19.52 -7.10 2.35
C ILE A 183 20.63 -8.00 2.89
N LEU A 184 20.35 -9.29 3.14
CA LEU A 184 21.32 -10.23 3.69
C LEU A 184 22.56 -10.37 2.81
N GLU A 185 22.36 -10.43 1.48
CA GLU A 185 23.45 -10.44 0.50
C GLU A 185 24.21 -9.11 0.48
N ALA A 186 23.49 -7.97 0.48
CA ALA A 186 24.11 -6.65 0.36
C ALA A 186 24.99 -6.27 1.58
N ILE A 187 24.71 -6.85 2.75
CA ILE A 187 25.44 -6.56 4.00
C ILE A 187 26.54 -7.59 4.30
N GLU A 188 26.82 -8.53 3.38
CA GLU A 188 27.89 -9.50 3.52
C GLU A 188 29.23 -8.79 3.78
N GLY A 189 29.99 -9.26 4.78
CA GLY A 189 31.29 -8.69 5.15
C GLY A 189 31.25 -7.39 5.97
N PHE A 190 30.10 -6.75 6.17
CA PHE A 190 29.98 -5.56 7.02
C PHE A 190 29.80 -5.92 8.49
N SER A 191 30.59 -5.30 9.38
CA SER A 191 30.49 -5.41 10.85
C SER A 191 29.43 -4.50 11.45
N ILE A 192 29.10 -3.40 10.76
CA ILE A 192 28.08 -2.43 11.15
C ILE A 192 27.09 -2.27 10.00
N VAL A 193 25.80 -2.40 10.31
CA VAL A 193 24.71 -2.28 9.34
C VAL A 193 23.68 -1.28 9.85
N HIS A 194 23.44 -0.22 9.08
CA HIS A 194 22.39 0.76 9.34
C HIS A 194 21.23 0.57 8.38
N ILE A 195 20.11 0.13 8.95
CA ILE A 195 18.86 -0.08 8.24
C ILE A 195 17.97 1.12 8.51
N VAL A 196 17.57 1.81 7.45
CA VAL A 196 16.51 2.82 7.46
C VAL A 196 15.23 2.17 6.96
N ASP A 197 14.27 1.96 7.85
CA ASP A 197 13.00 1.30 7.54
C ASP A 197 11.88 2.35 7.36
N LEU A 198 11.35 2.40 6.14
CA LEU A 198 10.22 3.21 5.70
C LEU A 198 9.07 2.27 5.35
N SER A 199 8.37 1.78 6.37
CA SER A 199 7.34 0.75 6.24
C SER A 199 5.98 1.20 6.77
N SER A 200 4.90 0.90 6.03
CA SER A 200 3.52 1.10 6.51
C SER A 200 3.07 0.03 7.52
N THR A 201 3.86 -1.03 7.69
CA THR A 201 3.56 -2.19 8.53
C THR A 201 4.36 -2.19 9.84
N HIS A 202 4.75 -1.02 10.35
CA HIS A 202 5.33 -0.84 11.68
C HIS A 202 6.45 -1.85 12.05
N CYS A 203 7.49 -1.95 11.21
CA CYS A 203 8.64 -2.84 11.44
C CYS A 203 8.33 -4.35 11.56
N MET A 204 7.14 -4.81 11.16
CA MET A 204 6.79 -6.25 11.24
C MET A 204 7.70 -7.14 10.37
N GLN A 205 8.42 -6.58 9.40
CA GLN A 205 9.48 -7.26 8.66
C GLN A 205 10.70 -7.58 9.54
N ILE A 206 11.08 -6.66 10.42
CA ILE A 206 12.38 -6.63 11.12
C ILE A 206 12.65 -7.89 11.95
N PRO A 207 11.70 -8.50 12.69
CA PRO A 207 11.97 -9.74 13.41
C PRO A 207 12.51 -10.87 12.52
N THR A 208 11.94 -11.05 11.32
CA THR A 208 12.41 -12.08 10.38
C THR A 208 13.79 -11.76 9.80
N LEU A 209 14.09 -10.48 9.60
CA LEU A 209 15.42 -10.03 9.16
C LEU A 209 16.48 -10.23 10.25
N ILE A 210 16.18 -9.90 11.51
CA ILE A 210 17.05 -10.18 12.66
C ILE A 210 17.34 -11.69 12.74
N ASP A 211 16.33 -12.52 12.50
CA ASP A 211 16.48 -13.97 12.48
C ASP A 211 17.48 -14.44 11.42
N ALA A 212 17.34 -13.94 10.20
CA ALA A 212 18.24 -14.25 9.10
C ALA A 212 19.67 -13.77 9.39
N ILE A 213 19.82 -12.54 9.89
CA ILE A 213 21.12 -11.94 10.25
C ILE A 213 21.82 -12.72 11.36
N ALA A 214 21.09 -13.20 12.37
CA ALA A 214 21.65 -13.97 13.48
C ALA A 214 22.32 -15.29 13.02
N ASN A 215 21.90 -15.82 11.87
CA ASN A 215 22.37 -17.09 11.33
C ASN A 215 23.45 -16.93 10.24
N ARG A 216 23.99 -15.71 10.04
CA ARG A 216 25.07 -15.47 9.08
C ARG A 216 26.33 -16.30 9.40
N PRO A 217 27.03 -16.84 8.39
CA PRO A 217 28.26 -17.62 8.61
C PRO A 217 29.36 -16.86 9.36
N GLU A 218 29.51 -15.57 9.07
CA GLU A 218 30.47 -14.65 9.69
C GLU A 218 30.04 -14.13 11.08
N GLY A 219 28.83 -14.49 11.53
CA GLY A 219 28.22 -13.97 12.75
C GLY A 219 27.42 -12.67 12.54
N PRO A 220 26.62 -12.27 13.54
CA PRO A 220 25.78 -11.09 13.42
C PRO A 220 26.57 -9.78 13.54
N PRO A 221 26.28 -8.76 12.72
CA PRO A 221 26.83 -7.41 12.85
C PRO A 221 26.15 -6.63 13.99
N PHE A 222 26.68 -5.45 14.27
CA PHE A 222 25.94 -4.43 15.02
C PHE A 222 24.91 -3.77 14.09
N ILE A 223 23.64 -3.76 14.49
CA ILE A 223 22.54 -3.17 13.72
C ILE A 223 22.15 -1.82 14.31
N LYS A 224 22.13 -0.78 13.48
CA LYS A 224 21.42 0.48 13.73
C LYS A 224 20.10 0.43 12.95
N LEU A 225 18.96 0.48 13.62
CA LEU A 225 17.65 0.55 12.96
C LEU A 225 17.06 1.94 13.17
N THR A 226 16.86 2.67 12.09
CA THR A 226 16.20 3.99 12.08
C THR A 226 14.86 3.89 11.37
N VAL A 227 13.80 4.38 12.01
CA VAL A 227 12.44 4.38 11.45
C VAL A 227 11.92 5.80 11.33
N ALA A 228 11.13 6.08 10.30
CA ALA A 228 10.35 7.31 10.23
C ALA A 228 9.11 7.20 11.12
N GLY A 229 9.09 7.94 12.23
CA GLY A 229 7.91 8.04 13.08
C GLY A 229 6.85 8.90 12.39
N ALA A 230 5.82 8.25 11.83
CA ALA A 230 4.75 8.91 11.11
C ALA A 230 3.87 9.77 12.05
N THR A 231 3.41 10.92 11.57
CA THR A 231 2.45 11.79 12.24
C THR A 231 1.00 11.61 11.76
N ALA A 232 0.79 10.82 10.71
CA ALA A 232 -0.51 10.62 10.08
C ALA A 232 -1.09 9.24 10.39
N ASP A 233 -2.38 9.20 10.70
CA ASP A 233 -3.16 7.99 10.93
C ASP A 233 -3.48 7.28 9.59
N ILE A 234 -2.47 6.63 9.00
CA ILE A 234 -2.59 5.82 7.77
C ILE A 234 -2.67 4.34 8.17
N PRO A 235 -3.72 3.61 7.76
CA PRO A 235 -3.83 2.17 8.01
C PRO A 235 -2.74 1.32 7.30
N PRO A 236 -2.40 0.14 7.85
CA PRO A 236 -2.91 -0.44 9.09
C PRO A 236 -2.35 0.31 10.32
N MET A 237 -3.21 0.68 11.26
CA MET A 237 -2.80 1.47 12.44
C MET A 237 -2.34 0.57 13.58
N LEU A 238 -1.24 0.90 14.25
CA LEU A 238 -0.77 0.18 15.44
C LEU A 238 -1.17 0.87 16.74
N ASP A 239 -1.68 0.10 17.69
CA ASP A 239 -2.00 0.56 19.06
C ASP A 239 -0.77 0.48 20.00
N HIS A 240 0.39 0.90 19.53
CA HIS A 240 1.64 0.93 20.28
C HIS A 240 2.49 2.12 19.85
N SER A 241 3.26 2.69 20.78
CA SER A 241 4.26 3.70 20.42
C SER A 241 5.49 3.05 19.79
N TYR A 242 6.22 3.81 18.96
CA TYR A 242 7.45 3.31 18.36
C TYR A 242 8.55 3.07 19.41
N GLU A 243 8.54 3.75 20.55
CA GLU A 243 9.47 3.51 21.66
C GLU A 243 9.22 2.13 22.30
N GLU A 244 7.96 1.77 22.53
CA GLU A 244 7.59 0.44 23.06
C GLU A 244 7.91 -0.67 22.07
N LEU A 245 7.59 -0.46 20.79
CA LEU A 245 7.92 -1.37 19.70
C LEU A 245 9.44 -1.56 19.58
N GLY A 246 10.20 -0.47 19.61
CA GLY A 246 11.65 -0.47 19.57
C GLY A 246 12.28 -1.25 20.72
N SER A 247 11.77 -1.07 21.95
CA SER A 247 12.21 -1.83 23.12
C SER A 247 11.98 -3.34 22.94
N LYS A 248 10.81 -3.73 22.39
CA LYS A 248 10.52 -5.15 22.08
C LYS A 248 11.47 -5.70 21.02
N LEU A 249 11.77 -4.95 19.95
CA LEU A 249 12.71 -5.35 18.90
C LEU A 249 14.15 -5.50 19.45
N VAL A 250 14.62 -4.57 20.28
CA VAL A 250 15.95 -4.66 20.92
C VAL A 250 16.05 -5.89 21.82
N ASN A 251 15.01 -6.20 22.57
CA ASN A 251 14.97 -7.40 23.41
C ASN A 251 14.95 -8.69 22.57
N PHE A 252 14.21 -8.70 21.45
CA PHE A 252 14.21 -9.83 20.51
C PHE A 252 15.59 -10.01 19.86
N ALA A 253 16.21 -8.94 19.36
CA ALA A 253 17.56 -8.97 18.80
C ALA A 253 18.57 -9.57 19.79
N ARG A 254 18.54 -9.11 21.05
CA ARG A 254 19.38 -9.65 22.12
C ARG A 254 19.16 -11.15 22.33
N SER A 255 17.92 -11.63 22.23
CA SER A 255 17.61 -13.07 22.35
C SER A 255 18.16 -13.92 21.21
N ARG A 256 18.49 -13.30 20.06
CA ARG A 256 19.16 -13.92 18.91
C ARG A 256 20.66 -13.59 18.86
N ASN A 257 21.24 -13.06 19.94
CA ASN A 257 22.63 -12.61 20.03
C ASN A 257 23.00 -11.51 19.02
N VAL A 258 22.03 -10.70 18.60
CA VAL A 258 22.23 -9.55 17.71
C VAL A 258 22.20 -8.28 18.54
N MET A 259 23.22 -7.42 18.38
CA MET A 259 23.22 -6.09 18.99
C MET A 259 22.43 -5.13 18.10
N LEU A 260 21.42 -4.48 18.67
CA LEU A 260 20.52 -3.57 17.97
C LEU A 260 20.41 -2.22 18.71
N GLU A 261 20.71 -1.14 18.03
CA GLU A 261 20.27 0.22 18.38
C GLU A 261 18.99 0.53 17.60
N PHE A 262 17.96 1.04 18.28
CA PHE A 262 16.70 1.44 17.64
C PHE A 262 16.48 2.95 17.82
N ARG A 263 16.12 3.62 16.72
CA ARG A 263 15.92 5.06 16.69
C ARG A 263 14.68 5.43 15.88
N VAL A 264 13.87 6.32 16.44
CA VAL A 264 12.71 6.92 15.77
C VAL A 264 13.07 8.34 15.38
N VAL A 265 12.86 8.71 14.12
CA VAL A 265 12.97 10.10 13.66
C VAL A 265 11.57 10.60 13.30
N PRO A 266 11.02 11.59 14.02
CA PRO A 266 9.74 12.20 13.66
C PRO A 266 9.82 12.75 12.23
N SER A 267 9.01 12.22 11.32
CA SER A 267 9.08 12.54 9.89
C SER A 267 7.74 12.32 9.20
N SER A 268 7.47 13.10 8.16
CA SER A 268 6.22 13.02 7.40
C SER A 268 6.50 12.70 5.95
N SER A 269 5.67 11.84 5.33
CA SER A 269 5.72 11.64 3.88
C SER A 269 5.34 12.92 3.12
N ALA A 270 4.56 13.82 3.73
CA ALA A 270 4.05 15.03 3.11
C ALA A 270 5.16 16.02 2.70
N ASP A 271 6.25 16.08 3.46
CA ASP A 271 7.43 16.91 3.16
C ASP A 271 8.56 16.15 2.46
N GLY A 272 8.33 14.87 2.11
CA GLY A 272 9.35 14.01 1.53
C GLY A 272 10.40 13.53 2.55
N PHE A 273 10.01 13.33 3.81
CA PHE A 273 10.88 12.83 4.89
C PHE A 273 12.09 13.72 5.15
N SER A 274 11.89 15.04 5.11
CA SER A 274 13.00 16.01 5.19
C SER A 274 13.83 15.85 6.47
N SER A 275 13.16 15.69 7.63
CA SER A 275 13.83 15.51 8.93
C SER A 275 14.64 14.21 9.00
N LEU A 276 14.16 13.12 8.40
CA LEU A 276 14.89 11.86 8.31
C LEU A 276 16.16 12.04 7.48
N ILE A 277 16.05 12.67 6.31
CA ILE A 277 17.21 12.93 5.45
C ILE A 277 18.26 13.77 6.18
N GLU A 278 17.84 14.83 6.89
CA GLU A 278 18.74 15.65 7.69
C GLU A 278 19.45 14.83 8.78
N HIS A 279 18.69 13.97 9.48
CA HIS A 279 19.25 13.08 10.50
C HIS A 279 20.33 12.16 9.94
N LEU A 280 20.07 11.51 8.81
CA LEU A 280 21.00 10.59 8.16
C LEU A 280 22.28 11.30 7.70
N ARG A 281 22.15 12.53 7.15
CA ARG A 281 23.31 13.34 6.77
C ARG A 281 24.20 13.70 7.96
N VAL A 282 23.59 14.08 9.08
CA VAL A 282 24.35 14.39 10.30
C VAL A 282 25.06 13.16 10.83
N GLN A 283 24.39 11.99 10.86
CA GLN A 283 25.03 10.74 11.26
C GLN A 283 26.21 10.38 10.34
N GLN A 284 26.04 10.47 9.02
CA GLN A 284 27.11 10.19 8.07
C GLN A 284 28.34 11.07 8.29
N ILE A 285 28.15 12.36 8.62
CA ILE A 285 29.26 13.28 8.92
C ILE A 285 29.96 12.91 10.23
N VAL A 286 29.21 12.58 11.28
CA VAL A 286 29.76 12.27 12.61
C VAL A 286 30.58 10.98 12.59
N PHE A 287 30.13 9.97 11.85
CA PHE A 287 30.76 8.65 11.81
C PHE A 287 31.74 8.45 10.65
N ALA A 288 31.89 9.43 9.74
CA ALA A 288 32.83 9.36 8.61
C ALA A 288 34.30 9.20 9.06
N ASP A 289 34.66 9.69 10.25
CA ASP A 289 36.03 9.66 10.78
C ASP A 289 36.38 8.36 11.53
N GLU A 290 35.41 7.45 11.77
CA GLU A 290 35.62 6.23 12.58
C GLU A 290 36.23 5.06 11.80
N GLY A 291 36.39 5.17 10.47
CA GLY A 291 37.19 4.23 9.66
C GLY A 291 36.65 2.81 9.49
N GLU A 292 35.56 2.44 10.16
CA GLU A 292 34.84 1.18 9.93
C GLU A 292 33.82 1.36 8.81
N GLY A 293 33.87 0.48 7.80
CA GLY A 293 32.88 0.47 6.73
C GLY A 293 31.50 0.10 7.28
N GLU A 294 30.55 1.02 7.19
CA GLU A 294 29.14 0.82 7.56
C GLU A 294 28.30 0.57 6.30
N ALA A 295 27.48 -0.49 6.30
CA ALA A 295 26.50 -0.68 5.24
C ALA A 295 25.25 0.13 5.52
N LEU A 296 24.86 1.01 4.59
CA LEU A 296 23.61 1.76 4.66
C LEU A 296 22.55 1.10 3.77
N VAL A 297 21.52 0.57 4.41
CA VAL A 297 20.37 -0.09 3.78
C VAL A 297 19.17 0.84 3.86
N ILE A 298 18.56 1.16 2.73
CA ILE A 298 17.28 1.89 2.69
C ILE A 298 16.18 0.89 2.29
N ASN A 299 15.31 0.56 3.25
CA ASN A 299 14.20 -0.37 3.05
C ASN A 299 12.89 0.41 2.93
N CYS A 300 12.34 0.49 1.72
CA CYS A 300 11.08 1.17 1.43
C CYS A 300 9.99 0.13 1.16
N HIS A 301 9.02 0.01 2.07
CA HIS A 301 7.93 -0.95 1.96
C HIS A 301 6.57 -0.26 2.08
N MET A 302 5.88 -0.09 0.94
CA MET A 302 4.49 0.38 0.87
C MET A 302 4.26 1.75 1.53
N MET A 303 5.24 2.67 1.42
CA MET A 303 5.19 3.97 2.08
C MET A 303 5.48 5.16 1.15
N LEU A 304 6.31 4.99 0.11
CA LEU A 304 6.74 6.13 -0.71
C LEU A 304 5.61 6.74 -1.56
N HIS A 305 4.60 5.96 -1.91
CA HIS A 305 3.40 6.48 -2.58
C HIS A 305 2.62 7.49 -1.73
N ASN A 306 2.84 7.56 -0.41
CA ASN A 306 2.22 8.57 0.45
C ASN A 306 2.87 9.96 0.36
N THR A 307 3.99 10.09 -0.36
CA THR A 307 4.63 11.37 -0.61
C THR A 307 3.92 12.09 -1.77
N PRO A 308 3.50 13.36 -1.62
CA PRO A 308 2.81 14.11 -2.67
C PRO A 308 3.72 14.41 -3.86
N GLU A 309 3.12 14.78 -5.00
CA GLU A 309 3.89 15.28 -6.13
C GLU A 309 4.20 16.77 -5.98
N GLU A 310 3.32 17.51 -5.33
CA GLU A 310 3.37 18.96 -5.17
C GLU A 310 4.33 19.36 -4.03
N THR A 311 5.21 20.34 -4.28
CA THR A 311 5.98 20.95 -3.19
C THR A 311 5.07 21.88 -2.39
N LEU A 312 4.96 21.68 -1.07
CA LEU A 312 4.09 22.47 -0.17
C LEU A 312 4.40 23.98 -0.15
N ASN A 313 5.53 24.40 -0.73
CA ASN A 313 5.99 25.79 -0.76
C ASN A 313 5.21 26.71 -1.73
N VAL A 314 4.19 26.21 -2.45
CA VAL A 314 3.42 27.02 -3.41
C VAL A 314 2.15 27.66 -2.79
N ILE A 315 1.73 27.28 -1.57
CA ILE A 315 0.40 27.67 -1.03
C ILE A 315 0.44 28.87 -0.06
N ASN A 316 1.62 29.32 0.39
CA ASN A 316 1.73 30.38 1.41
C ASN A 316 1.95 31.80 0.87
N MET A 317 1.65 32.08 -0.41
CA MET A 317 1.54 33.47 -0.86
C MET A 317 0.09 33.95 -0.64
N PRO A 318 -0.17 34.92 0.24
CA PRO A 318 -1.51 35.49 0.36
C PRO A 318 -1.90 36.12 -0.98
N ASN A 319 -3.09 35.77 -1.47
CA ASN A 319 -3.70 36.25 -2.72
C ASN A 319 -4.02 37.76 -2.74
N ASP A 320 -3.37 38.56 -1.89
CA ASP A 320 -3.67 39.98 -1.71
C ASP A 320 -2.57 40.86 -2.30
N MET A 321 -2.36 40.72 -3.62
CA MET A 321 -1.84 41.81 -4.44
C MET A 321 -2.63 41.83 -5.75
N SER A 322 -3.40 42.89 -5.91
CA SER A 322 -4.06 43.28 -7.14
C SER A 322 -3.09 43.19 -8.33
N PRO A 323 -3.50 42.60 -9.47
CA PRO A 323 -2.60 42.40 -10.60
C PRO A 323 -2.15 43.74 -11.16
N ASN A 324 -0.83 43.97 -11.13
CA ASN A 324 -0.21 45.11 -11.79
C ASN A 324 -0.46 45.01 -13.31
N PRO A 325 -1.15 45.98 -13.95
CA PRO A 325 -1.48 45.91 -15.37
C PRO A 325 -0.27 46.02 -16.32
N TYR A 326 0.94 46.23 -15.79
CA TYR A 326 2.17 46.41 -16.57
C TYR A 326 3.14 45.22 -16.51
N SER A 327 2.74 44.09 -15.93
CA SER A 327 3.56 42.88 -15.94
C SER A 327 3.51 42.22 -17.33
N ILE A 328 4.61 42.33 -18.07
CA ILE A 328 4.83 41.60 -19.33
C ILE A 328 4.70 40.10 -19.04
N PRO A 329 3.89 39.33 -19.78
CA PRO A 329 3.83 37.89 -19.59
C PRO A 329 5.16 37.30 -20.06
N SER A 330 6.02 36.92 -19.11
CA SER A 330 7.22 36.15 -19.43
C SER A 330 6.79 34.76 -19.89
N SER A 331 6.75 34.58 -21.21
CA SER A 331 6.81 33.28 -21.84
C SER A 331 8.07 32.55 -21.36
N SER A 332 7.89 31.28 -20.96
CA SER A 332 8.91 30.27 -20.68
C SER A 332 9.86 30.51 -19.49
N SER A 333 9.43 30.06 -18.32
CA SER A 333 10.20 29.10 -17.53
C SER A 333 9.25 28.37 -16.56
N SER A 334 8.67 27.27 -17.01
CA SER A 334 8.23 26.22 -16.09
C SER A 334 9.50 25.67 -15.44
N THR A 335 10.03 26.34 -14.41
CA THR A 335 10.88 25.67 -13.43
C THR A 335 9.99 24.60 -12.83
N SER A 336 10.05 23.39 -13.39
CA SER A 336 9.39 22.21 -12.83
C SER A 336 9.95 22.05 -11.43
N SER A 337 9.23 22.53 -10.41
CA SER A 337 9.56 22.20 -9.04
C SER A 337 9.61 20.68 -8.98
N ALA A 338 10.79 20.12 -8.71
CA ALA A 338 10.94 18.67 -8.68
C ALA A 338 9.96 18.11 -7.64
N SER A 339 9.26 17.04 -7.98
CA SER A 339 8.30 16.45 -7.04
C SER A 339 8.99 16.02 -5.74
N ASN A 340 8.26 16.04 -4.60
CA ASN A 340 8.85 15.61 -3.31
C ASN A 340 9.42 14.19 -3.39
N ARG A 341 8.76 13.28 -4.14
CA ARG A 341 9.30 11.95 -4.45
C ARG A 341 10.67 12.02 -5.13
N THR A 342 10.81 12.87 -6.15
CA THR A 342 12.08 13.03 -6.88
C THR A 342 13.18 13.65 -6.00
N MET A 343 12.83 14.64 -5.18
CA MET A 343 13.78 15.27 -4.27
C MET A 343 14.24 14.29 -3.19
N PHE A 344 13.33 13.50 -2.63
CA PHE A 344 13.62 12.45 -1.67
C PHE A 344 14.58 11.41 -2.25
N LEU A 345 14.32 10.88 -3.45
CA LEU A 345 15.20 9.90 -4.09
C LEU A 345 16.60 10.48 -4.38
N LYS A 346 16.70 11.74 -4.82
CA LYS A 346 18.00 12.42 -4.99
C LYS A 346 18.72 12.60 -3.65
N ALA A 347 18.00 12.88 -2.58
CA ALA A 347 18.57 12.97 -1.24
C ALA A 347 19.08 11.60 -0.75
N LEU A 348 18.32 10.53 -0.95
CA LEU A 348 18.78 9.17 -0.69
C LEU A 348 20.04 8.84 -1.49
N ARG A 349 20.08 9.18 -2.79
CA ARG A 349 21.27 8.97 -3.61
C ARG A 349 22.50 9.69 -3.05
N SER A 350 22.33 10.87 -2.46
CA SER A 350 23.43 11.66 -1.87
C SER A 350 24.01 11.04 -0.58
N LEU A 351 23.29 10.11 0.05
CA LEU A 351 23.79 9.35 1.20
C LEU A 351 24.67 8.16 0.79
N ASP A 352 24.73 7.85 -0.51
CA ASP A 352 25.47 6.72 -1.08
C ASP A 352 25.16 5.35 -0.43
N PRO A 353 23.88 4.93 -0.41
CA PRO A 353 23.47 3.70 0.26
C PRO A 353 24.06 2.46 -0.42
N THR A 354 24.38 1.44 0.39
CA THR A 354 24.81 0.11 -0.08
C THR A 354 23.73 -0.53 -0.95
N ILE A 355 22.48 -0.44 -0.51
CA ILE A 355 21.30 -0.91 -1.27
C ILE A 355 20.06 -0.10 -0.90
N VAL A 356 19.20 0.11 -1.89
CA VAL A 356 17.83 0.57 -1.71
C VAL A 356 16.90 -0.53 -2.20
N VAL A 357 16.06 -1.03 -1.30
CA VAL A 357 14.98 -1.96 -1.63
C VAL A 357 13.68 -1.17 -1.72
N LEU A 358 12.97 -1.31 -2.85
CA LEU A 358 11.67 -0.68 -3.04
C LEU A 358 10.61 -1.73 -3.33
N VAL A 359 9.66 -1.84 -2.40
CA VAL A 359 8.46 -2.67 -2.51
C VAL A 359 7.24 -1.77 -2.47
N ASP A 360 6.41 -1.85 -3.51
CA ASP A 360 5.14 -1.10 -3.58
C ASP A 360 4.06 -1.87 -4.38
N GLU A 361 2.82 -1.39 -4.31
CA GLU A 361 1.69 -1.90 -5.08
C GLU A 361 1.73 -1.43 -6.55
N ASP A 362 1.39 -2.31 -7.50
CA ASP A 362 1.48 -2.04 -8.94
C ASP A 362 0.15 -1.51 -9.52
N ALA A 363 -0.22 -0.28 -9.13
CA ALA A 363 -1.43 0.39 -9.59
C ALA A 363 -1.22 1.89 -9.84
N ASP A 364 -2.13 2.52 -10.59
CA ASP A 364 -2.09 3.97 -10.85
C ASP A 364 -3.27 4.71 -10.20
N PHE A 365 -3.02 5.32 -9.05
CA PHE A 365 -4.00 6.19 -8.37
C PHE A 365 -3.62 7.68 -8.47
N THR A 366 -2.75 8.05 -9.40
CA THR A 366 -2.20 9.42 -9.45
C THR A 366 -3.07 10.43 -10.22
N SER A 367 -3.92 9.96 -11.15
CA SER A 367 -4.74 10.81 -12.03
C SER A 367 -5.43 11.96 -11.30
N SER A 368 -5.47 13.15 -11.89
CA SER A 368 -6.29 14.26 -11.38
C SER A 368 -7.78 14.11 -11.73
N ASP A 369 -8.10 13.34 -12.77
CA ASP A 369 -9.47 13.01 -13.17
C ASP A 369 -10.08 11.91 -12.28
N LEU A 370 -11.26 12.19 -11.73
CA LEU A 370 -11.96 11.30 -10.79
C LEU A 370 -12.36 9.97 -11.44
N VAL A 371 -12.86 9.98 -12.67
CA VAL A 371 -13.34 8.77 -13.36
C VAL A 371 -12.17 7.86 -13.66
N CYS A 372 -11.05 8.41 -14.12
CA CYS A 372 -9.81 7.67 -14.32
C CYS A 372 -9.32 7.05 -13.00
N ARG A 373 -9.30 7.81 -11.89
CA ARG A 373 -8.92 7.26 -10.58
C ARG A 373 -9.85 6.15 -10.12
N LEU A 374 -11.16 6.33 -10.26
CA LEU A 374 -12.18 5.35 -9.89
C LEU A 374 -12.00 4.05 -10.66
N THR A 375 -11.88 4.15 -11.98
CA THR A 375 -11.67 3.01 -12.88
C THR A 375 -10.39 2.27 -12.51
N SER A 376 -9.27 2.96 -12.34
CA SER A 376 -8.01 2.33 -11.93
C SER A 376 -8.11 1.65 -10.57
N ALA A 377 -8.74 2.30 -9.58
CA ALA A 377 -8.90 1.76 -8.24
C ALA A 377 -9.82 0.54 -8.21
N PHE A 378 -10.94 0.56 -8.93
CA PHE A 378 -11.86 -0.57 -9.00
C PHE A 378 -11.19 -1.80 -9.63
N ASN A 379 -10.43 -1.60 -10.72
CA ASN A 379 -9.72 -2.65 -11.43
C ASN A 379 -8.51 -3.24 -10.66
N PHE A 380 -8.06 -2.59 -9.58
CA PHE A 380 -7.02 -3.09 -8.71
C PHE A 380 -7.56 -3.65 -7.38
N LEU A 381 -8.46 -2.91 -6.73
CA LEU A 381 -8.90 -3.21 -5.36
C LEU A 381 -9.91 -4.35 -5.27
N TRP A 382 -10.35 -4.95 -6.37
CA TRP A 382 -11.07 -6.24 -6.31
C TRP A 382 -10.19 -7.39 -5.80
N ILE A 383 -8.87 -7.31 -6.05
CA ILE A 383 -7.90 -8.34 -5.71
C ILE A 383 -7.92 -8.67 -4.20
N PRO A 384 -7.78 -7.70 -3.27
CA PRO A 384 -7.79 -8.03 -1.84
C PRO A 384 -9.13 -8.62 -1.37
N TYR A 385 -10.27 -8.22 -1.94
CA TYR A 385 -11.57 -8.83 -1.62
C TYR A 385 -11.65 -10.28 -2.11
N ASP A 386 -11.26 -10.54 -3.35
CA ASP A 386 -11.30 -11.89 -3.93
C ASP A 386 -10.27 -12.83 -3.29
N ALA A 387 -9.10 -12.32 -2.91
CA ALA A 387 -8.03 -13.09 -2.27
C ALA A 387 -8.44 -13.69 -0.93
N VAL A 388 -9.29 -12.99 -0.16
CA VAL A 388 -9.72 -13.44 1.17
C VAL A 388 -11.12 -14.06 1.19
N GLU A 389 -11.88 -13.98 0.09
CA GLU A 389 -13.30 -14.41 0.02
C GLU A 389 -13.51 -15.88 0.42
N ALA A 390 -12.52 -16.75 0.21
CA ALA A 390 -12.63 -18.17 0.53
C ALA A 390 -12.52 -18.47 2.04
N PHE A 391 -11.78 -17.66 2.81
CA PHE A 391 -11.44 -17.96 4.20
C PHE A 391 -11.80 -16.85 5.21
N LEU A 392 -12.08 -15.63 4.75
CA LEU A 392 -12.45 -14.48 5.58
C LEU A 392 -13.88 -14.02 5.27
N ARG A 393 -14.84 -14.95 5.29
CA ARG A 393 -16.22 -14.68 4.85
C ARG A 393 -17.02 -13.81 5.80
N GLN A 394 -16.79 -13.89 7.10
CA GLN A 394 -17.57 -13.19 8.13
C GLN A 394 -16.71 -12.91 9.37
N GLY A 395 -17.25 -12.09 10.28
CA GLY A 395 -16.62 -11.80 11.57
C GLY A 395 -15.79 -10.51 11.58
N LYS A 396 -15.26 -10.18 12.77
CA LYS A 396 -14.55 -8.91 13.00
C LYS A 396 -13.27 -8.77 12.19
N GLN A 397 -12.52 -9.85 12.02
CA GLN A 397 -11.29 -9.83 11.20
C GLN A 397 -11.57 -9.41 9.75
N ARG A 398 -12.68 -9.88 9.16
CA ARG A 398 -13.12 -9.39 7.84
C ARG A 398 -13.40 -7.90 7.86
N GLN A 399 -14.16 -7.44 8.85
CA GLN A 399 -14.53 -6.03 8.96
C GLN A 399 -13.30 -5.12 9.10
N TRP A 400 -12.30 -5.53 9.89
CA TRP A 400 -11.05 -4.78 10.04
C TRP A 400 -10.26 -4.76 8.73
N TYR A 401 -10.10 -5.91 8.08
CA TYR A 401 -9.42 -6.01 6.79
C TYR A 401 -10.08 -5.15 5.70
N GLU A 402 -11.40 -5.26 5.55
CA GLU A 402 -12.17 -4.49 4.57
C GLU A 402 -12.23 -3.00 4.93
N ALA A 403 -12.15 -2.62 6.21
CA ALA A 403 -12.10 -1.22 6.63
C ALA A 403 -10.81 -0.52 6.16
N ASP A 404 -9.66 -1.18 6.23
CA ASP A 404 -8.39 -0.62 5.75
C ASP A 404 -8.41 -0.41 4.22
N ILE A 405 -9.01 -1.36 3.48
CA ILE A 405 -9.20 -1.22 2.02
C ILE A 405 -10.21 -0.11 1.71
N CYS A 406 -11.32 -0.05 2.44
CA CYS A 406 -12.30 1.02 2.28
C CYS A 406 -11.67 2.39 2.54
N TRP A 407 -10.76 2.51 3.52
CA TRP A 407 -10.04 3.74 3.78
C TRP A 407 -9.19 4.15 2.56
N LYS A 408 -8.50 3.20 1.91
CA LYS A 408 -7.78 3.45 0.65
C LYS A 408 -8.73 3.97 -0.43
N ILE A 409 -9.88 3.31 -0.63
CA ILE A 409 -10.91 3.74 -1.60
C ILE A 409 -11.37 5.17 -1.30
N GLU A 410 -11.74 5.47 -0.04
CA GLU A 410 -12.17 6.81 0.34
C GLU A 410 -11.06 7.84 0.13
N ASN A 411 -9.81 7.51 0.43
CA ASN A 411 -8.69 8.43 0.20
C ASN A 411 -8.52 8.76 -1.29
N VAL A 412 -8.53 7.74 -2.16
CA VAL A 412 -8.36 7.92 -3.62
C VAL A 412 -9.52 8.71 -4.25
N ILE A 413 -10.75 8.49 -3.79
CA ILE A 413 -11.97 9.01 -4.43
C ILE A 413 -12.45 10.32 -3.79
N ALA A 414 -12.48 10.39 -2.45
CA ALA A 414 -13.11 11.49 -1.72
C ALA A 414 -12.16 12.62 -1.34
N GLN A 415 -10.86 12.35 -1.22
CA GLN A 415 -9.88 13.37 -0.82
C GLN A 415 -9.26 14.04 -2.05
N GLU A 416 -8.74 15.25 -1.86
CA GLU A 416 -7.99 16.01 -2.87
C GLU A 416 -6.78 16.71 -2.24
N GLY A 417 -5.86 17.19 -3.07
CA GLY A 417 -4.66 17.92 -2.62
C GLY A 417 -3.86 17.13 -1.58
N VAL A 418 -3.44 17.80 -0.51
CA VAL A 418 -2.60 17.21 0.56
C VAL A 418 -3.31 16.14 1.39
N GLN A 419 -4.65 16.09 1.37
CA GLN A 419 -5.43 15.08 2.11
C GLN A 419 -5.50 13.74 1.36
N ARG A 420 -5.26 13.76 0.04
CA ARG A 420 -5.17 12.56 -0.80
C ARG A 420 -3.74 12.04 -0.78
N VAL A 421 -3.49 11.03 0.03
CA VAL A 421 -2.17 10.43 0.26
C VAL A 421 -1.99 9.10 -0.47
N GLU A 422 -3.05 8.31 -0.67
CA GLU A 422 -3.01 7.02 -1.38
C GLU A 422 -2.84 7.26 -2.88
N ARG A 423 -1.60 7.45 -3.33
CA ARG A 423 -1.24 7.85 -4.70
C ARG A 423 -0.24 6.87 -5.32
N LEU A 424 -0.67 5.60 -5.44
CA LEU A 424 0.10 4.52 -6.05
C LEU A 424 0.57 4.89 -7.46
N GLU A 425 1.80 4.47 -7.78
CA GLU A 425 2.36 4.49 -9.12
C GLU A 425 2.70 3.06 -9.56
N PRO A 426 2.47 2.73 -10.85
CA PRO A 426 2.90 1.46 -11.41
C PRO A 426 4.43 1.37 -11.35
N LYS A 427 4.93 0.13 -11.31
CA LYS A 427 6.36 -0.18 -11.22
C LYS A 427 7.21 0.60 -12.22
N SER A 428 6.74 0.72 -13.47
CA SER A 428 7.45 1.41 -14.54
C SER A 428 7.78 2.88 -14.24
N ARG A 429 6.91 3.58 -13.51
CA ARG A 429 7.16 4.97 -13.10
C ARG A 429 8.17 5.06 -11.96
N TRP A 430 8.09 4.17 -10.97
CA TRP A 430 9.11 4.07 -9.91
C TRP A 430 10.49 3.75 -10.48
N VAL A 431 10.59 2.80 -11.40
CA VAL A 431 11.82 2.46 -12.13
C VAL A 431 12.41 3.69 -12.83
N GLN A 432 11.57 4.46 -13.53
CA GLN A 432 12.03 5.70 -14.19
C GLN A 432 12.51 6.74 -13.17
N ARG A 433 11.83 6.91 -12.04
CA ARG A 433 12.22 7.85 -10.98
C ARG A 433 13.56 7.48 -10.37
N MET A 434 13.78 6.20 -10.07
CA MET A 434 15.04 5.70 -9.53
C MET A 434 16.21 5.95 -10.50
N ARG A 435 16.04 5.64 -11.79
CA ARG A 435 17.04 5.93 -12.83
C ARG A 435 17.32 7.42 -12.96
N ASN A 436 16.28 8.26 -12.95
CA ASN A 436 16.42 9.73 -12.99
C ASN A 436 17.11 10.32 -11.74
N ALA A 437 17.10 9.57 -10.62
CA ALA A 437 17.82 9.91 -9.40
C ALA A 437 19.25 9.34 -9.36
N ASN A 438 19.76 8.81 -10.49
CA ASN A 438 21.09 8.18 -10.63
C ASN A 438 21.27 6.92 -9.77
N PHE A 439 20.22 6.09 -9.69
CA PHE A 439 20.35 4.70 -9.28
C PHE A 439 20.40 3.78 -10.50
N ARG A 440 21.14 2.67 -10.38
CA ARG A 440 21.08 1.53 -11.31
C ARG A 440 20.33 0.39 -10.63
N SER A 441 19.58 -0.37 -11.40
CA SER A 441 18.87 -1.53 -10.88
C SER A 441 19.86 -2.67 -10.61
N ALA A 442 19.54 -3.49 -9.62
CA ALA A 442 20.24 -4.72 -9.30
C ALA A 442 19.25 -5.90 -9.37
N SER A 443 19.76 -7.09 -9.71
CA SER A 443 18.94 -8.30 -9.80
C SER A 443 18.86 -9.04 -8.47
N PHE A 444 17.72 -9.68 -8.20
CA PHE A 444 17.61 -10.68 -7.13
C PHE A 444 18.40 -11.94 -7.49
N SER A 445 19.04 -12.54 -6.48
CA SER A 445 19.69 -13.84 -6.62
C SER A 445 18.68 -14.97 -6.81
N GLU A 446 19.15 -16.13 -7.28
CA GLU A 446 18.29 -17.31 -7.37
C GLU A 446 17.86 -17.81 -5.98
N ASP A 447 18.69 -17.63 -4.95
CA ASP A 447 18.37 -18.00 -3.57
C ASP A 447 17.24 -17.12 -3.01
N ALA A 448 17.30 -15.80 -3.24
CA ALA A 448 16.21 -14.88 -2.91
C ALA A 448 14.91 -15.26 -3.61
N ILE A 449 14.97 -15.65 -4.88
CA ILE A 449 13.80 -16.10 -5.65
C ILE A 449 13.22 -17.39 -5.06
N LEU A 450 14.08 -18.34 -4.64
CA LEU A 450 13.64 -19.58 -4.01
C LEU A 450 13.00 -19.34 -2.64
N GLU A 451 13.52 -18.40 -1.85
CA GLU A 451 12.92 -18.01 -0.56
C GLU A 451 11.50 -17.45 -0.77
N VAL A 452 11.33 -16.54 -1.73
CA VAL A 452 10.01 -15.99 -2.07
C VAL A 452 9.05 -17.08 -2.56
N LYS A 453 9.52 -18.01 -3.40
CA LYS A 453 8.71 -19.15 -3.85
C LYS A 453 8.27 -20.05 -2.69
N GLY A 454 9.19 -20.38 -1.79
CA GLY A 454 8.89 -21.19 -0.61
C GLY A 454 7.82 -20.55 0.27
N MET A 455 7.89 -19.23 0.49
CA MET A 455 6.86 -18.49 1.22
C MET A 455 5.50 -18.51 0.49
N LEU A 456 5.48 -18.42 -0.84
CA LEU A 456 4.23 -18.49 -1.62
C LEU A 456 3.58 -19.86 -1.57
N ASP A 457 4.36 -20.94 -1.48
CA ASP A 457 3.85 -22.32 -1.37
C ASP A 457 3.02 -22.55 -0.08
N GLU A 458 3.16 -21.67 0.93
CA GLU A 458 2.36 -21.69 2.16
C GLU A 458 0.95 -21.10 1.99
N HIS A 459 0.68 -20.43 0.87
CA HIS A 459 -0.55 -19.67 0.64
C HIS A 459 -1.52 -20.36 -0.32
N ALA A 460 -2.77 -19.88 -0.33
CA ALA A 460 -3.83 -20.43 -1.16
C ALA A 460 -3.53 -20.34 -2.66
N ALA A 461 -4.12 -21.26 -3.44
CA ALA A 461 -4.04 -21.26 -4.89
C ALA A 461 -4.56 -19.94 -5.48
N GLY A 462 -3.82 -19.38 -6.44
CA GLY A 462 -4.14 -18.11 -7.10
C GLY A 462 -3.00 -17.09 -7.01
N TRP A 463 -2.17 -17.18 -5.96
CA TRP A 463 -0.93 -16.42 -5.86
C TRP A 463 0.13 -16.97 -6.79
N GLY A 464 0.93 -16.08 -7.39
CA GLY A 464 2.02 -16.46 -8.27
C GLY A 464 3.14 -15.43 -8.27
N LEU A 465 4.33 -15.87 -8.70
CA LEU A 465 5.52 -15.02 -8.84
C LEU A 465 5.85 -14.84 -10.32
N LYS A 466 5.92 -13.58 -10.76
CA LYS A 466 6.43 -13.19 -12.07
C LYS A 466 7.82 -12.58 -11.92
N ARG A 467 8.77 -13.08 -12.72
CA ARG A 467 10.13 -12.51 -12.84
C ARG A 467 10.19 -11.63 -14.08
N GLU A 468 10.70 -10.41 -13.93
CA GLU A 468 10.92 -9.49 -15.04
C GLU A 468 12.34 -8.95 -14.98
N GLU A 469 13.25 -9.45 -15.82
CA GLU A 469 14.70 -9.11 -15.85
C GLU A 469 15.36 -9.00 -14.47
N GLU A 470 15.26 -7.83 -13.82
CA GLU A 470 15.88 -7.45 -12.54
C GLU A 470 14.88 -7.40 -11.36
N ASP A 471 13.57 -7.50 -11.63
CA ASP A 471 12.48 -7.27 -10.67
C ASP A 471 11.68 -8.55 -10.38
N LEU A 472 11.02 -8.55 -9.21
CA LEU A 472 10.02 -9.55 -8.83
C LEU A 472 8.64 -8.92 -8.70
N VAL A 473 7.62 -9.66 -9.13
CA VAL A 473 6.22 -9.21 -9.06
C VAL A 473 5.33 -10.32 -8.51
N LEU A 474 4.67 -10.04 -7.39
CA LEU A 474 3.58 -10.84 -6.85
C LEU A 474 2.35 -10.67 -7.74
N THR A 475 1.70 -11.79 -8.05
CA THR A 475 0.49 -11.82 -8.87
C THR A 475 -0.65 -12.56 -8.17
N TRP A 476 -1.88 -12.13 -8.43
CA TRP A 476 -3.11 -12.83 -8.05
C TRP A 476 -3.92 -13.16 -9.30
N LYS A 477 -4.15 -14.44 -9.57
CA LYS A 477 -4.82 -14.92 -10.79
C LYS A 477 -4.23 -14.32 -12.08
N GLY A 478 -2.92 -14.05 -12.07
CA GLY A 478 -2.17 -13.45 -13.19
C GLY A 478 -2.17 -11.92 -13.25
N HIS A 479 -2.90 -11.23 -12.36
CA HIS A 479 -2.86 -9.76 -12.23
C HIS A 479 -1.69 -9.36 -11.33
N ASN A 480 -0.93 -8.34 -11.71
CA ASN A 480 0.14 -7.78 -10.87
C ASN A 480 -0.46 -7.15 -9.60
N VAL A 481 0.20 -7.35 -8.46
CA VAL A 481 -0.25 -6.88 -7.14
C VAL A 481 0.80 -6.01 -6.48
N VAL A 482 1.95 -6.62 -6.18
CA VAL A 482 3.08 -5.98 -5.49
C VAL A 482 4.33 -6.23 -6.30
N PHE A 483 5.18 -5.23 -6.46
CA PHE A 483 6.50 -5.40 -7.05
C PHE A 483 7.58 -5.22 -5.98
N ALA A 484 8.74 -5.85 -6.19
CA ALA A 484 9.96 -5.62 -5.43
C ALA A 484 11.10 -5.34 -6.42
N THR A 485 11.86 -4.28 -6.18
CA THR A 485 13.00 -3.84 -7.00
C THR A 485 14.19 -3.49 -6.13
N LEU A 486 15.40 -3.76 -6.63
CA LEU A 486 16.66 -3.47 -5.95
C LEU A 486 17.43 -2.39 -6.70
N TRP A 487 18.09 -1.52 -5.95
CA TRP A 487 18.79 -0.37 -6.50
C TRP A 487 20.08 -0.09 -5.76
N VAL A 488 21.09 0.31 -6.51
CA VAL A 488 22.37 0.77 -5.96
C VAL A 488 22.78 2.08 -6.65
N PRO A 489 23.58 2.93 -5.98
CA PRO A 489 24.25 4.06 -6.60
C PRO A 489 24.82 3.72 -7.99
N ALA A 490 24.41 4.48 -9.02
CA ALA A 490 24.97 4.35 -10.38
C ALA A 490 26.37 4.92 -10.47
#